data_AF-A0A8J6S551-F1
#
_entry.id   AF-A0A8J6S551-F1
#
_cell.length_a   1.000
_cell.length_b   1.000
_cell.length_c   1.000
_cell.angle_alpha   90.00
_cell.angle_beta   90.00
_cell.angle_gamma   90.00
#
_symmetry.space_group_name_H-M   'P 1'
#
loop_
_entity.id
_entity.type
_entity.pdbx_description
1 polymer ?
#
loop_
_entity_poly.entity_id
_entity_poly.type
_entity_poly.pdbx_seq_one_letter_code
_entity_poly.pdbx_strand_id
1 'polypeptide(L)'
;MSENKTQLATFRIEPELWEEFKAQARRNGKTASDALTDFVQSYVEAGDMPAVPSLQLDDIESRLDEKVTEAIAPIRQELAELRAELLGKLRRVA
;
A
#
# COMPACT_ATOMS: atom_id res chain seq x y z
N MET A 1 -9.44 -6.76 40.41
CA MET A 1 -9.97 -5.94 39.31
C MET A 1 -9.14 -4.67 39.25
N SER A 2 -8.02 -4.68 38.53
CA SER A 2 -7.19 -3.48 38.40
C SER A 2 -7.90 -2.53 37.46
N GLU A 3 -8.30 -1.35 37.95
CA GLU A 3 -8.83 -0.28 37.12
C GLU A 3 -7.81 0.04 36.02
N ASN A 4 -8.22 -0.08 34.74
CA ASN A 4 -7.45 0.46 33.62
C ASN A 4 -7.44 1.99 33.77
N LYS A 5 -6.46 2.52 34.51
CA LYS A 5 -6.27 3.96 34.65
C LYS A 5 -5.78 4.51 33.33
N THR A 6 -6.69 5.15 32.59
CA THR A 6 -6.33 5.99 31.44
C THR A 6 -5.52 7.17 31.95
N GLN A 7 -4.30 7.30 31.45
CA GLN A 7 -3.40 8.40 31.78
C GLN A 7 -3.31 9.36 30.59
N LEU A 8 -3.52 10.66 30.84
CA LEU A 8 -3.29 11.67 29.83
C LEU A 8 -1.79 11.96 29.73
N ALA A 9 -1.22 11.83 28.54
CA ALA A 9 0.16 12.21 28.25
C ALA A 9 0.18 13.56 27.53
N THR A 10 1.10 14.43 27.93
CA THR A 10 1.33 15.74 27.31
C THR A 10 2.75 15.79 26.79
N PHE A 11 2.92 16.22 25.53
CA PHE A 11 4.22 16.38 24.90
C PHE A 11 4.26 17.70 24.12
N ARG A 12 5.48 18.17 23.82
CA ARG A 12 5.68 19.34 22.98
C ARG A 12 5.73 18.91 21.52
N ILE A 13 5.04 19.64 20.67
CA ILE A 13 5.00 19.43 19.22
C ILE A 13 4.81 20.77 18.53
N GLU A 14 5.35 20.91 17.32
CA GLU A 14 5.12 22.07 16.49
C GLU A 14 3.64 22.14 16.06
N PRO A 15 2.99 23.32 16.11
CA PRO A 15 1.57 23.44 15.79
C PRO A 15 1.22 22.95 14.38
N GLU A 16 2.05 23.28 13.40
CA GLU A 16 1.85 22.91 11.99
C GLU A 16 1.92 21.40 11.80
N LEU A 17 2.94 20.75 12.37
CA LEU A 17 3.11 19.30 12.36
C LEU A 17 1.92 18.59 13.04
N TRP A 18 1.38 19.17 14.12
CA TRP A 18 0.22 18.62 14.80
C TRP A 18 -1.05 18.68 13.95
N GLU A 19 -1.27 19.78 13.21
CA GLU A 19 -2.41 19.88 12.29
C GLU A 19 -2.28 18.89 11.14
N GLU A 20 -1.10 18.73 10.55
CA GLU A 20 -0.83 17.73 9.51
C GLU A 20 -1.08 16.30 10.01
N PHE A 21 -0.58 15.97 11.20
CA PHE A 21 -0.80 14.67 11.81
C PHE A 21 -2.30 14.37 12.01
N LYS A 22 -3.07 15.34 12.55
CA LYS A 22 -4.53 15.21 12.70
C LYS A 22 -5.23 15.01 11.35
N ALA A 23 -4.82 15.76 10.32
CA ALA A 23 -5.39 15.62 8.99
C ALA A 23 -5.12 14.23 8.41
N GLN A 24 -3.90 13.71 8.58
CA GLN A 24 -3.53 12.39 8.10
C GLN A 24 -4.24 11.26 8.86
N ALA A 25 -4.35 11.36 10.18
CA ALA A 25 -5.11 10.40 10.98
C ALA A 25 -6.58 10.31 10.53
N ARG A 26 -7.21 11.47 10.26
CA ARG A 26 -8.59 11.54 9.75
C ARG A 26 -8.75 10.91 8.37
N ARG A 27 -7.79 11.09 7.46
CA ARG A 27 -7.79 10.42 6.15
C ARG A 27 -7.81 8.90 6.28
N ASN A 28 -7.18 8.38 7.33
CA ASN A 28 -7.15 6.95 7.65
C ASN A 28 -8.32 6.49 8.54
N GLY A 29 -9.34 7.34 8.75
CA GLY A 29 -10.53 7.02 9.56
C GLY A 29 -10.28 6.94 11.07
N LYS A 30 -9.15 7.48 11.56
CA LYS A 30 -8.76 7.44 12.97
C LYS A 30 -8.76 8.83 13.60
N THR A 31 -8.91 8.91 14.92
CA THR A 31 -8.55 10.13 15.65
C THR A 31 -7.04 10.20 15.86
N ALA A 32 -6.51 11.40 16.14
CA ALA A 32 -5.09 11.56 16.47
C ALA A 32 -4.69 10.79 17.73
N SER A 33 -5.59 10.70 18.71
CA SER A 33 -5.38 9.92 19.93
C SER A 33 -5.29 8.43 19.66
N ASP A 34 -6.16 7.89 18.79
CA ASP A 34 -6.10 6.47 18.40
C ASP A 34 -4.79 6.18 17.67
N ALA A 35 -4.41 7.04 16.73
CA ALA A 35 -3.16 6.90 15.98
C ALA A 35 -1.91 6.95 16.88
N LEU A 36 -1.90 7.82 17.90
CA LEU A 36 -0.83 7.87 18.89
C LEU A 36 -0.80 6.63 19.78
N THR A 37 -1.97 6.13 20.19
CA THR A 37 -2.08 4.92 21.02
C THR A 37 -1.54 3.71 20.25
N ASP A 38 -1.94 3.55 18.99
CA ASP A 38 -1.44 2.50 18.11
C ASP A 38 0.07 2.59 17.91
N PHE A 39 0.58 3.81 17.72
CA PHE A 39 2.02 4.03 17.58
C PHE A 39 2.78 3.61 18.84
N VAL A 40 2.35 4.07 20.02
CA VAL A 40 2.99 3.72 21.30
C VAL A 40 2.93 2.21 21.53
N GLN A 41 1.79 1.57 21.24
CA GLN A 41 1.65 0.12 21.38
C GLN A 41 2.60 -0.62 20.45
N SER A 42 2.67 -0.25 19.16
CA SER A 42 3.60 -0.88 18.21
C SER A 42 5.07 -0.69 18.60
N TYR A 43 5.42 0.48 19.15
CA TYR A 43 6.78 0.76 19.65
C TYR A 43 7.16 -0.13 20.84
N VAL A 44 6.23 -0.34 21.79
CA VAL A 44 6.46 -1.21 22.95
C VAL A 44 6.55 -2.68 22.55
N GLU A 45 5.70 -3.13 21.62
CA GLU A 45 5.67 -4.51 21.15
C GLU A 45 6.89 -4.87 20.29
N ALA A 46 7.37 -3.95 19.46
CA ALA A 46 8.55 -4.15 18.62
C ALA A 46 9.88 -4.11 19.39
N GLY A 47 9.92 -3.47 20.56
CA GLY A 47 11.15 -3.28 21.35
C GLY A 47 12.17 -2.32 20.73
N ASP A 48 11.80 -1.67 19.61
CA ASP A 48 12.54 -0.64 18.89
C ASP A 48 11.52 0.21 18.09
N MET A 49 11.96 1.30 17.43
CA MET A 49 11.08 2.08 16.56
C MET A 49 10.39 1.14 15.57
N PRO A 50 9.05 1.14 15.47
CA PRO A 50 8.38 0.40 14.42
C PRO A 50 9.00 0.92 13.15
N ALA A 51 9.70 0.06 12.42
CA ALA A 51 10.21 0.41 11.11
C ALA A 51 9.04 1.07 10.42
N VAL A 52 9.19 2.35 10.05
CA VAL A 52 8.28 2.99 9.09
C VAL A 52 8.07 1.89 8.08
N PRO A 53 6.82 1.44 7.80
CA PRO A 53 6.64 0.53 6.70
C PRO A 53 7.17 1.36 5.54
N SER A 54 8.43 1.11 5.18
CA SER A 54 8.83 1.05 3.80
C SER A 54 7.74 0.15 3.27
N LEU A 55 6.70 0.78 2.73
CA LEU A 55 5.91 0.20 1.66
C LEU A 55 7.00 -0.49 0.85
N GLN A 56 7.11 -1.80 1.01
CA GLN A 56 8.15 -2.57 0.38
C GLN A 56 7.84 -2.30 -1.08
N LEU A 57 8.57 -1.37 -1.69
CA LEU A 57 8.25 -0.84 -3.02
C LEU A 57 8.24 -2.02 -3.97
N ASP A 58 9.10 -3.00 -3.69
CA ASP A 58 9.16 -4.34 -4.27
C ASP A 58 7.82 -5.10 -4.23
N ASP A 59 7.08 -5.07 -3.13
CA ASP A 59 5.76 -5.73 -2.99
C ASP A 59 4.67 -5.01 -3.78
N ILE A 60 4.78 -3.68 -3.91
CA ILE A 60 3.85 -2.88 -4.72
C ILE A 60 4.17 -3.06 -6.21
N GLU A 61 5.45 -3.02 -6.59
CA GLU A 61 5.93 -3.28 -7.95
C GLU A 61 5.52 -4.68 -8.41
N SER A 62 5.77 -5.71 -7.60
CA SER A 62 5.39 -7.08 -7.94
C SER A 62 3.89 -7.22 -8.19
N ARG A 63 3.05 -6.57 -7.37
CA ARG A 63 1.59 -6.58 -7.55
C ARG A 63 1.12 -5.75 -8.74
N LEU A 64 1.86 -4.71 -9.11
CA LEU A 64 1.58 -3.90 -10.29
C LEU A 64 1.91 -4.69 -11.56
N ASP A 65 3.08 -5.32 -11.60
CA ASP A 65 3.55 -6.13 -12.73
C ASP A 65 2.64 -7.32 -13.00
N GLU A 66 2.15 -7.97 -11.94
CA GLU A 66 1.19 -9.07 -12.06
C GLU A 66 -0.13 -8.58 -12.70
N LYS A 67 -0.68 -7.46 -12.23
CA LYS A 67 -1.89 -6.86 -12.80
C LYS A 67 -1.70 -6.38 -14.24
N VAL A 68 -0.55 -5.80 -14.56
CA VAL A 68 -0.22 -5.37 -15.93
C VAL A 68 -0.09 -6.60 -16.85
N THR A 69 0.51 -7.67 -16.37
CA THR A 69 0.64 -8.93 -17.11
C THR A 69 -0.73 -9.55 -17.39
N GLU A 70 -1.60 -9.61 -16.39
CA GLU A 70 -2.98 -10.09 -16.55
C GLU A 70 -3.78 -9.24 -17.56
N ALA A 71 -3.68 -7.91 -17.46
CA ALA A 71 -4.39 -7.00 -18.38
C ALA A 71 -3.91 -7.12 -19.83
N ILE A 72 -2.62 -7.42 -20.05
CA ILE A 72 -2.02 -7.52 -21.38
C ILE A 72 -2.17 -8.93 -21.99
N ALA A 73 -2.41 -9.96 -21.18
CA ALA A 73 -2.58 -11.34 -21.64
C ALA A 73 -3.58 -11.52 -22.81
N PRO A 74 -4.82 -10.99 -22.76
CA PRO A 74 -5.76 -11.14 -23.88
C PRO A 74 -5.27 -10.47 -25.16
N ILE A 75 -4.64 -9.29 -25.05
CA ILE A 75 -4.09 -8.56 -26.20
C ILE A 75 -2.95 -9.35 -26.87
N ARG A 76 -2.10 -9.99 -26.07
CA ARG A 76 -1.01 -10.86 -26.59
C ARG A 76 -1.57 -12.08 -27.31
N GLN A 77 -2.67 -12.65 -26.81
CA GLN A 77 -3.34 -13.78 -27.43
C GLN A 77 -3.94 -13.39 -28.79
N GLU A 78 -4.69 -12.29 -28.85
CA GLU A 78 -5.26 -11.78 -30.10
C GLU A 78 -4.17 -11.48 -31.15
N LEU A 79 -3.06 -10.88 -30.73
CA LEU A 79 -1.90 -10.63 -31.60
C LEU A 79 -1.27 -11.93 -32.15
N ALA A 80 -1.21 -12.98 -31.34
CA ALA A 80 -0.68 -14.28 -31.77
C ALA A 80 -1.59 -14.94 -32.80
N GLU A 81 -2.91 -14.89 -32.57
CA GLU A 81 -3.92 -15.41 -33.50
C GLU A 81 -3.90 -14.66 -34.83
N LEU A 82 -3.84 -13.32 -34.81
CA LEU A 82 -3.76 -12.49 -36.02
C LEU A 82 -2.51 -12.81 -36.85
N ARG A 83 -1.36 -13.00 -36.19
CA ARG A 83 -0.09 -13.36 -36.84
C ARG A 83 -0.17 -14.75 -37.49
N ALA A 84 -0.77 -15.72 -36.81
CA ALA A 84 -0.97 -17.06 -37.35
C ALA A 84 -1.90 -17.05 -38.58
N GLU A 85 -2.97 -16.26 -38.53
CA GLU A 85 -3.90 -16.10 -39.64
C GLU A 85 -3.22 -15.45 -40.86
N LEU A 86 -2.45 -14.37 -40.66
CA LEU A 86 -1.68 -13.70 -41.71
C LEU A 86 -0.65 -14.64 -42.38
N LEU A 87 0.09 -15.40 -41.58
CA LEU A 87 1.03 -16.41 -42.10
C LEU A 87 0.31 -17.52 -42.87
N GLY A 88 -0.85 -17.96 -42.38
CA GLY A 88 -1.69 -18.93 -43.06
C GLY A 88 -2.26 -18.42 -44.38
N LYS A 89 -2.58 -17.13 -44.48
CA LYS A 89 -3.01 -16.48 -45.74
C LYS A 89 -1.86 -16.32 -46.72
N LEU A 90 -0.68 -15.87 -46.27
CA LEU A 90 0.51 -15.74 -47.12
C LEU A 90 0.94 -17.07 -47.75
N ARG A 91 0.85 -18.19 -47.01
CA ARG A 91 1.17 -19.53 -47.50
C ARG A 91 0.18 -20.10 -48.53
N ARG A 92 -1.04 -19.56 -48.64
CA ARG A 92 -2.04 -20.01 -49.62
C ARG A 92 -1.99 -19.24 -50.93
N VAL A 93 -1.29 -18.10 -50.95
CA VAL A 93 -1.19 -17.20 -52.10
C VAL A 93 0.14 -17.36 -52.85
N ALA A 94 1.14 -17.97 -52.20
CA ALA A 94 2.40 -18.42 -52.82
C ALA A 94 2.28 -19.85 -53.32
#